data_AF-A0A7S2CLS3-F1
#
_entry.id   AF-A0A7S2CLS3-F1
#
_cell.length_a   1.000
_cell.length_b   1.000
_cell.length_c   1.000
_cell.angle_alpha   90.00
_cell.angle_beta   90.00
_cell.angle_gamma   90.00
#
_symmetry.space_group_name_H-M   'P 1'
#
loop_
_entity.id
_entity.type
_entity.pdbx_description
1 polymer ?
#
loop_
_entity_poly.entity_id
_entity_poly.type
_entity_poly.pdbx_seq_one_letter_code
_entity_poly.pdbx_strand_id
1 'polypeptide(L)'
;LTIILVMVVPLFNILSFPQNDYSLETWVGRVSEMVRENDMDRANAELGKMAKFFSRHRYGPYMACQGEGEDTSEGEVFMCEQALDGWTPAIQEPMRKASVLLVKSDVLMVGFNM
;
A
#
# COMPACT_ATOMS: atom_id res chain seq x y z
N LEU A 1 -17.45 -36.72 12.98
CA LEU A 1 -16.28 -35.82 13.17
C LEU A 1 -15.90 -35.05 11.89
N THR A 2 -16.07 -35.62 10.71
CA THR A 2 -15.76 -35.01 9.40
C THR A 2 -16.62 -33.79 9.02
N ILE A 3 -17.87 -33.72 9.48
CA ILE A 3 -18.79 -32.60 9.14
C ILE A 3 -18.39 -31.29 9.81
N ILE A 4 -17.81 -31.33 11.03
CA ILE A 4 -17.35 -30.13 11.73
C ILE A 4 -16.14 -29.52 11.00
N LEU A 5 -15.27 -30.36 10.43
CA LEU A 5 -14.05 -29.91 9.76
C LEU A 5 -14.35 -29.14 8.46
N VAL A 6 -15.40 -29.52 7.73
CA VAL A 6 -15.82 -28.84 6.48
C VAL A 6 -16.41 -27.45 6.72
N MET A 7 -17.05 -27.22 7.88
CA MET A 7 -17.63 -25.90 8.20
C MET A 7 -16.62 -24.91 8.79
N VAL A 8 -15.50 -25.39 9.34
CA VAL A 8 -14.50 -24.53 9.97
C VAL A 8 -13.49 -23.98 8.95
N VAL A 9 -13.21 -24.70 7.86
CA VAL A 9 -12.31 -24.24 6.77
C VAL A 9 -12.77 -22.93 6.09
N PRO A 10 -14.05 -22.75 5.68
CA PRO A 10 -14.47 -21.50 5.06
C PRO A 10 -14.53 -20.33 6.06
N LEU A 11 -14.67 -20.60 7.37
CA LEU A 11 -14.66 -19.57 8.40
C LEU A 11 -13.27 -18.93 8.57
N PHE A 12 -12.20 -19.72 8.40
CA PHE A 12 -10.83 -19.17 8.40
C PHE A 12 -10.50 -18.37 7.14
N ASN A 13 -11.12 -18.67 5.98
CA ASN A 13 -10.96 -17.88 4.76
C ASN A 13 -11.71 -16.53 4.79
N ILE A 14 -12.75 -16.40 5.63
CA ILE A 14 -13.46 -15.12 5.82
C ILE A 14 -12.76 -14.26 6.88
N LEU A 15 -12.05 -14.87 7.84
CA LEU A 15 -11.30 -14.18 8.88
C LEU A 15 -9.84 -13.88 8.50
N SER A 16 -9.31 -14.50 7.43
CA SER A 16 -8.14 -13.98 6.75
C SER A 16 -8.55 -12.70 6.04
N PHE A 17 -8.32 -11.58 6.71
CA PHE A 17 -8.14 -10.25 6.12
C PHE A 17 -7.61 -10.39 4.68
N PRO A 18 -8.23 -9.77 3.67
CA PRO A 18 -7.86 -10.04 2.28
C PRO A 18 -6.38 -9.70 2.12
N GLN A 19 -5.60 -10.71 1.72
CA GLN A 19 -4.15 -10.56 1.53
C GLN A 19 -3.83 -9.49 0.47
N ASN A 20 -4.80 -9.15 -0.38
CA ASN A 20 -4.79 -7.99 -1.26
C ASN A 20 -5.96 -7.07 -0.90
N ASP A 21 -5.66 -5.91 -0.32
CA ASP A 21 -6.66 -4.87 -0.12
C ASP A 21 -6.92 -4.15 -1.45
N TYR A 22 -7.89 -4.66 -2.21
CA TYR A 22 -8.31 -4.08 -3.50
C TYR A 22 -8.63 -2.59 -3.41
N SER A 23 -9.05 -2.09 -2.24
CA SER A 23 -9.33 -0.67 -2.06
C SER A 23 -8.06 0.16 -2.06
N LEU A 24 -6.97 -0.34 -1.47
CA LEU A 24 -5.66 0.29 -1.48
C LEU A 24 -5.03 0.21 -2.88
N GLU A 25 -5.12 -0.93 -3.56
CA GLU A 25 -4.62 -1.07 -4.93
C GLU A 25 -5.30 -0.09 -5.89
N THR A 26 -6.64 0.01 -5.81
CA THR A 26 -7.41 0.96 -6.63
C THR A 26 -7.05 2.40 -6.31
N TRP A 27 -6.84 2.72 -5.03
CA TRP A 27 -6.42 4.05 -4.62
C TRP A 27 -5.01 4.39 -5.13
N VAL A 28 -4.03 3.49 -4.97
CA VAL A 28 -2.67 3.68 -5.50
C VAL A 28 -2.71 3.84 -7.02
N GLY A 29 -3.47 3.00 -7.74
CA GLY A 29 -3.65 3.13 -9.19
C GLY A 29 -4.28 4.45 -9.63
N ARG A 30 -5.12 5.06 -8.79
CA ARG A 30 -5.65 6.40 -9.05
C ARG A 30 -4.59 7.49 -8.81
N VAL A 31 -3.81 7.38 -7.74
CA VAL A 31 -2.74 8.36 -7.42
C VAL A 31 -1.62 8.26 -8.46
N SER A 32 -1.31 7.06 -8.93
CA SER A 32 -0.29 6.84 -9.96
C SER A 32 -0.63 7.52 -11.28
N GLU A 33 -1.92 7.59 -11.64
CA GLU A 33 -2.35 8.34 -12.82
C GLU A 33 -2.06 9.84 -12.66
N MET A 34 -2.25 10.41 -11.47
CA MET A 34 -1.92 11.82 -11.20
C MET A 34 -0.42 12.07 -11.31
N VAL A 35 0.40 11.13 -10.81
CA VAL A 35 1.86 11.18 -10.94
C VAL A 35 2.27 11.07 -12.41
N ARG A 36 1.61 10.22 -13.20
CA ARG A 36 1.84 10.08 -14.65
C ARG A 36 1.48 11.33 -15.43
N GLU A 37 0.42 12.03 -15.02
CA GLU A 37 0.03 13.35 -15.54
C GLU A 37 0.93 14.49 -15.07
N ASN A 38 1.94 14.20 -14.23
CA ASN A 38 2.83 15.17 -13.58
C ASN A 38 2.08 16.18 -12.69
N ASP A 39 0.91 15.80 -12.16
CA ASP A 39 0.09 16.59 -11.22
C ASP A 39 0.46 16.22 -9.77
N MET A 40 1.69 16.60 -9.38
CA MET A 40 2.26 16.27 -8.07
C MET A 40 1.50 16.92 -6.92
N ASP A 41 0.94 18.11 -7.12
CA ASP A 41 0.15 18.81 -6.08
C ASP A 41 -1.09 18.01 -5.71
N ARG A 42 -1.79 17.47 -6.71
CA ARG A 42 -2.99 16.67 -6.50
C ARG A 42 -2.65 15.29 -5.95
N ALA A 43 -1.56 14.67 -6.40
CA ALA A 43 -1.06 13.42 -5.84
C ALA A 43 -0.73 13.56 -4.35
N ASN A 44 0.03 14.60 -3.98
CA ASN A 44 0.38 14.92 -2.60
C ASN A 44 -0.87 15.24 -1.74
N ALA A 45 -1.86 15.93 -2.31
CA ALA A 45 -3.12 16.19 -1.63
C ALA A 45 -3.90 14.89 -1.32
N GLU A 46 -3.93 13.93 -2.23
CA GLU A 46 -4.56 12.62 -1.98
C GLU A 46 -3.77 11.79 -0.95
N LEU A 47 -2.44 11.79 -1.03
CA LEU A 47 -1.58 11.16 -0.01
C LEU A 47 -1.82 11.77 1.37
N GLY A 48 -1.91 13.10 1.46
CA GLY A 48 -2.25 13.81 2.69
C GLY A 48 -3.64 13.46 3.23
N LYS A 49 -4.65 13.30 2.37
CA LYS A 49 -5.99 12.85 2.77
C LYS A 49 -5.95 11.43 3.34
N MET A 50 -5.19 10.53 2.71
CA MET A 50 -5.04 9.15 3.19
C MET A 50 -4.31 9.10 4.53
N ALA A 51 -3.20 9.83 4.67
CA ALA A 51 -2.49 9.97 5.94
C ALA A 51 -3.40 10.51 7.05
N LYS A 52 -4.22 11.52 6.75
CA LYS A 52 -5.21 12.07 7.68
C LYS A 52 -6.29 11.06 8.05
N PHE A 53 -6.78 10.26 7.11
CA PHE A 53 -7.75 9.20 7.38
C PHE A 53 -7.19 8.18 8.38
N PHE A 54 -5.93 7.77 8.20
CA PHE A 54 -5.26 6.83 9.10
C PHE A 54 -4.73 7.44 10.40
N SER A 55 -4.76 8.76 10.57
CA SER A 55 -4.21 9.45 11.76
C SER A 55 -4.78 8.99 13.11
N ARG A 56 -5.97 8.36 13.13
CA ARG A 56 -6.61 7.83 14.34
C ARG A 56 -6.24 6.38 14.64
N HIS A 57 -5.52 5.72 13.74
CA HIS A 57 -5.10 4.33 13.83
C HIS A 57 -3.61 4.25 14.14
N ARG A 58 -3.13 3.07 14.55
CA ARG A 58 -1.70 2.81 14.80
C ARG A 58 -0.95 2.31 13.56
N TYR A 59 -1.66 2.24 12.44
CA TYR A 59 -1.22 1.72 11.16
C TYR A 59 -1.64 2.70 10.07
N GLY A 60 -0.95 2.68 8.93
CA GLY A 60 -1.23 3.62 7.84
C GLY A 60 -0.01 3.90 6.96
N PRO A 61 -0.15 4.80 5.98
CA PRO A 61 0.90 5.11 5.03
C PRO A 61 2.03 5.89 5.73
N TYR A 62 3.28 5.50 5.47
CA TYR A 62 4.48 6.15 6.02
C TYR A 62 5.43 6.65 4.93
N MET A 63 5.35 6.13 3.70
CA MET A 63 6.18 6.55 2.58
C MET A 63 5.43 6.41 1.25
N ALA A 64 5.81 7.22 0.27
CA ALA A 64 5.39 7.11 -1.11
C ALA A 64 6.56 7.48 -2.03
N CYS A 65 6.76 6.74 -3.12
CA CYS A 65 7.80 7.00 -4.09
C CYS A 65 7.31 6.73 -5.50
N GLN A 66 7.79 7.52 -6.45
CA GLN A 66 7.70 7.27 -7.87
C GLN A 66 8.90 6.42 -8.29
N GLY A 67 8.67 5.54 -9.26
CA GLY A 67 9.68 4.61 -9.74
C GLY A 67 9.11 3.69 -10.80
N GLU A 68 9.77 2.58 -11.06
CA GLU A 68 9.34 1.60 -12.05
C GLU A 68 9.58 0.16 -11.58
N GLY A 69 8.81 -0.77 -12.13
CA GLY A 69 9.03 -2.21 -11.96
C GLY A 69 10.20 -2.68 -12.81
N GLU A 70 11.23 -3.25 -12.18
CA GLU A 70 12.33 -3.92 -12.85
C GLU A 70 12.15 -5.45 -12.74
N ASP A 71 12.20 -6.13 -13.89
CA ASP A 71 12.19 -7.59 -13.94
C ASP A 71 13.57 -8.13 -13.54
N THR A 72 13.69 -8.57 -12.29
CA THR A 72 14.89 -9.25 -11.81
C THR A 72 14.77 -10.76 -12.00
N SER A 73 15.91 -11.46 -11.95
CA SER A 73 15.95 -12.93 -11.96
C SER A 73 15.16 -13.60 -10.82
N GLU A 74 14.78 -12.84 -9.79
CA GLU A 74 14.02 -13.30 -8.63
C GLU A 74 12.54 -12.84 -8.66
N GLY A 75 12.13 -12.10 -9.69
CA GLY A 75 10.79 -11.55 -9.87
C GLY A 75 10.77 -10.03 -10.08
N GLU A 76 9.57 -9.47 -10.20
CA GLU A 76 9.36 -8.05 -10.42
C GLU A 76 9.58 -7.23 -9.13
N VAL A 77 10.63 -6.42 -9.10
CA VAL A 77 10.97 -5.54 -7.98
C VAL A 77 10.65 -4.10 -8.37
N PHE A 78 9.93 -3.37 -7.50
CA PHE A 78 9.69 -1.94 -7.74
C PHE A 78 10.86 -1.12 -7.19
N MET A 79 11.48 -0.32 -8.04
CA MET A 79 12.63 0.52 -7.72
C MET A 79 12.17 1.97 -7.54
N CYS A 80 12.20 2.48 -6.31
CA CYS A 80 11.94 3.90 -6.03
C CYS A 80 13.04 4.78 -6.61
N GLU A 81 12.68 5.72 -7.49
CA GLU A 81 13.60 6.71 -8.06
C GLU A 81 13.45 8.08 -7.37
N GLN A 82 12.21 8.48 -7.09
CA GLN A 82 11.90 9.79 -6.52
C GLN A 82 10.91 9.67 -5.36
N ALA A 83 11.27 10.19 -4.19
CA ALA A 83 10.36 10.26 -3.05
C ALA A 83 9.26 11.33 -3.28
N LEU A 84 8.03 11.02 -2.87
CA LEU A 84 6.93 11.99 -2.83
C LEU A 84 6.88 12.61 -1.43
N ASP A 85 7.57 13.75 -1.25
CA ASP A 85 7.73 14.40 0.06
C ASP A 85 6.75 15.56 0.31
N GLY A 86 5.80 15.82 -0.60
CA GLY A 86 4.85 16.94 -0.51
C GLY A 86 3.69 16.73 0.48
N TRP A 87 3.76 15.70 1.32
CA TRP A 87 2.76 15.34 2.33
C TRP A 87 3.46 14.88 3.61
N THR A 88 2.74 14.85 4.73
CA THR A 88 3.30 14.44 6.02
C THR A 88 2.59 13.18 6.51
N PRO A 89 3.27 12.03 6.59
CA PRO A 89 2.70 10.82 7.16
C PRO A 89 2.45 11.00 8.66
N ALA A 90 1.30 10.52 9.13
CA ALA A 90 0.98 10.50 10.57
C ALA A 90 1.64 9.31 11.29
N ILE A 91 2.06 8.30 10.52
CA ILE A 91 2.62 7.04 11.00
C ILE A 91 4.09 6.98 10.60
N GLN A 92 4.93 6.52 11.52
CA GLN A 92 6.36 6.33 11.25
C GLN A 92 6.62 5.00 10.57
N GLU A 93 7.77 4.91 9.89
CA GLU A 93 8.28 3.65 9.32
C GLU A 93 8.37 2.56 10.40
N PRO A 94 7.91 1.32 10.13
CA PRO A 94 8.01 0.25 11.10
C PRO A 94 9.45 -0.21 11.28
N MET A 95 9.82 -0.50 12.53
CA MET A 95 11.13 -1.08 12.84
C MET A 95 11.33 -2.48 12.21
N ARG A 96 10.23 -3.21 11.97
CA ARG A 96 10.25 -4.55 11.39
C ARG A 96 9.72 -4.50 9.97
N LYS A 97 10.55 -4.95 9.01
CA LYS A 97 10.14 -5.06 7.59
C LYS A 97 8.92 -5.97 7.38
N ALA A 98 8.69 -6.93 8.27
CA ALA A 98 7.51 -7.81 8.23
C ALA A 98 6.19 -7.09 8.54
N SER A 99 6.23 -5.86 9.08
CA SER A 99 5.07 -4.99 9.29
C SER A 99 4.85 -4.02 8.13
N VAL A 100 5.62 -4.15 7.05
CA VAL A 100 5.47 -3.30 5.85
C VAL A 100 4.51 -3.97 4.88
N LEU A 101 3.44 -3.27 4.52
CA LEU A 101 2.64 -3.59 3.35
C LEU A 101 3.02 -2.61 2.23
N LEU A 102 3.55 -3.14 1.13
CA LEU A 102 3.87 -2.36 -0.06
C LEU A 102 2.73 -2.51 -1.06
N VAL A 103 2.14 -1.38 -1.44
CA VAL A 103 1.11 -1.31 -2.48
C VAL A 103 1.72 -0.56 -3.66
N LYS A 104 1.85 -1.24 -4.80
CA LYS A 104 2.51 -0.70 -6.00
C LYS A 104 1.56 -0.67 -7.20
N SER A 105 1.82 0.27 -8.09
CA SER A 105 1.32 0.33 -9.47
C SER A 105 2.53 0.45 -10.41
N ASP A 106 2.27 0.72 -11.69
CA ASP A 106 3.33 0.86 -12.71
C ASP A 106 4.38 1.94 -12.37
N VAL A 107 3.95 3.09 -11.85
CA VAL A 107 4.83 4.26 -11.61
C VAL A 107 4.91 4.73 -10.17
N LEU A 108 4.19 4.09 -9.23
CA LEU A 108 4.06 4.57 -7.86
C LEU A 108 4.06 3.39 -6.89
N MET A 109 4.76 3.54 -5.77
CA MET A 109 4.67 2.64 -4.63
C MET A 109 4.37 3.43 -3.36
N VAL A 110 3.48 2.89 -2.53
CA VAL A 110 3.14 3.40 -1.22
C VAL A 110 3.39 2.34 -0.17
N GLY A 111 4.15 2.70 0.87
CA GLY A 111 4.44 1.83 2.01
C GLY A 111 3.52 2.12 3.18
N PHE A 112 2.91 1.07 3.72
CA PHE A 112 2.07 1.09 4.90
C PHE A 112 2.74 0.36 6.05
N ASN A 113 2.66 0.96 7.24
CA ASN A 113 3.00 0.31 8.49
C ASN A 113 1.74 -0.38 9.02
N MET A 114 1.78 -1.69 9.23
CA MET A 114 0.67 -2.55 9.67
C MET A 114 0.83 -3.04 11.11
#